data_AF-A0A6A6EBY8-F1
#
_entry.id   AF-A0A6A6EBY8-F1
#
_cell.length_a   1.000
_cell.length_b   1.000
_cell.length_c   1.000
_cell.angle_alpha   90.00
_cell.angle_beta   90.00
_cell.angle_gamma   90.00
#
_symmetry.space_group_name_H-M   'P 1'
#
loop_
_entity.id
_entity.type
_entity.pdbx_description
1 polymer ?
#
loop_
_entity_poly.entity_id
_entity_poly.type
_entity_poly.pdbx_seq_one_letter_code
_entity_poly.pdbx_strand_id
1 'polypeptide(L)'
;WSDISRTFQDATSFICRLSMWYIWIDSLCIIQNDLADWRKEAAKMADIYTSPYFTVAAVSAAHAGAGLYQEIPLEMRACPTTDLGMACQERFLSKRVLFFLRGELVWICQSCIDNESKSESLGCHPNYRTTMNDWIYDTSIQFHWQEIVTEYTQPSLSFGKDKLPAIRGIAARIYGYRERPYLAGFWKDSLLSDLSWYVENDGFRPFSNRAPT
;
A
#
# COMPACT_ATOMS: atom_id res chain seq x y z
N TRP A 1 -17.99 16.56 -14.25
CA TRP A 1 -17.88 15.09 -14.24
C TRP A 1 -17.04 14.57 -15.40
N SER A 2 -17.21 15.06 -16.64
CA SER A 2 -16.46 14.60 -17.83
C SER A 2 -14.95 14.71 -17.74
N ASP A 3 -14.43 15.68 -16.98
CA ASP A 3 -13.00 16.02 -16.97
C ASP A 3 -12.18 15.18 -15.97
N ILE A 4 -12.87 14.37 -15.15
CA ILE A 4 -12.26 13.47 -14.16
C ILE A 4 -12.27 12.05 -14.70
N SER A 5 -11.23 11.28 -14.39
CA SER A 5 -11.08 9.90 -14.84
C SER A 5 -12.25 9.01 -14.39
N ARG A 6 -12.59 7.98 -15.17
CA ARG A 6 -13.73 7.13 -14.86
C ARG A 6 -13.58 6.43 -13.50
N THR A 7 -12.38 5.99 -13.15
CA THR A 7 -12.10 5.36 -11.86
C THR A 7 -12.40 6.30 -10.69
N PHE A 8 -12.10 7.59 -10.81
CA PHE A 8 -12.39 8.57 -9.76
C PHE A 8 -13.89 8.89 -9.67
N GLN A 9 -14.59 8.93 -10.81
CA GLN A 9 -16.05 9.10 -10.84
C GLN A 9 -16.75 7.92 -10.14
N ASP A 10 -16.34 6.69 -10.49
CA ASP A 10 -16.89 5.48 -9.89
C ASP A 10 -16.59 5.44 -8.38
N ALA A 11 -15.36 5.78 -7.96
CA ALA A 11 -14.99 5.84 -6.54
C ALA A 11 -15.83 6.86 -5.77
N THR A 12 -16.04 8.05 -6.34
CA THR A 12 -16.87 9.10 -5.73
C THR A 12 -18.34 8.67 -5.65
N SER A 13 -18.87 8.04 -6.70
CA SER A 13 -20.23 7.50 -6.69
C SER A 13 -20.39 6.39 -5.64
N PHE A 14 -19.39 5.52 -5.51
CA PHE A 14 -19.37 4.42 -4.56
C PHE A 14 -19.42 4.93 -3.11
N ILE A 15 -18.52 5.83 -2.70
CA ILE A 15 -18.49 6.36 -1.34
C ILE A 15 -19.77 7.16 -1.00
N CYS A 16 -20.33 7.90 -1.98
CA CYS A 16 -21.58 8.65 -1.78
C CYS A 16 -22.74 7.70 -1.48
N ARG A 17 -22.80 6.53 -2.13
CA ARG A 17 -23.79 5.49 -1.84
C ARG A 17 -23.63 4.89 -0.44
N LEU A 18 -22.42 4.91 0.11
CA LEU A 18 -22.14 4.53 1.49
C LEU A 18 -22.36 5.68 2.49
N SER A 19 -22.95 6.81 2.04
CA SER A 19 -23.14 8.02 2.86
C SER A 19 -21.84 8.62 3.39
N MET A 20 -20.73 8.45 2.66
CA MET A 20 -19.44 9.06 2.93
C MET A 20 -19.18 10.23 1.98
N TRP A 21 -18.59 11.30 2.51
CA TRP A 21 -18.48 12.59 1.82
C TRP A 21 -17.07 13.00 1.43
N TYR A 22 -16.06 12.30 1.95
CA TYR A 22 -14.66 12.64 1.77
C TYR A 22 -13.88 11.46 1.19
N ILE A 23 -13.10 11.74 0.15
CA ILE A 23 -12.15 10.81 -0.45
C ILE A 23 -10.86 11.55 -0.74
N TRP A 24 -9.76 10.89 -0.44
CA TRP A 24 -8.43 11.34 -0.79
C TRP A 24 -7.97 10.60 -2.05
N ILE A 25 -7.54 11.34 -3.07
CA ILE A 25 -6.97 10.80 -4.31
C ILE A 25 -5.70 11.60 -4.58
N ASP A 26 -4.52 10.96 -4.51
CA ASP A 26 -3.22 11.65 -4.56
C ASP A 26 -3.09 12.63 -5.75
N SER A 27 -3.55 12.23 -6.94
CA SER A 27 -3.51 13.07 -8.14
C SER A 27 -4.43 14.29 -8.12
N LEU A 28 -5.39 14.35 -7.19
CA LEU A 28 -6.33 15.47 -7.02
C LEU A 28 -6.04 16.29 -5.75
N CYS A 29 -5.54 15.64 -4.69
CA CYS A 29 -5.31 16.26 -3.39
C CYS A 29 -3.90 16.84 -3.21
N ILE A 30 -2.95 16.46 -4.07
CA ILE A 30 -1.59 17.00 -4.08
C ILE A 30 -1.44 17.93 -5.28
N ILE A 31 -0.79 19.08 -5.09
CA ILE A 31 -0.52 20.02 -6.18
C ILE A 31 0.51 19.39 -7.12
N GLN A 32 0.06 19.08 -8.33
CA GLN A 32 0.92 18.47 -9.35
C GLN A 32 1.98 19.49 -9.81
N ASN A 33 3.20 19.02 -10.04
CA ASN A 33 4.38 19.82 -10.41
C ASN A 33 4.94 20.75 -9.32
N ASP A 34 4.47 20.66 -8.07
CA ASP A 34 5.07 21.36 -6.93
C ASP A 34 5.83 20.37 -6.03
N LEU A 35 7.17 20.44 -6.05
CA LEU A 35 8.02 19.58 -5.23
C LEU A 35 7.92 19.89 -3.73
N ALA A 36 7.62 21.13 -3.34
CA ALA A 36 7.47 21.51 -1.94
C ALA A 36 6.16 20.97 -1.38
N ASP A 37 5.06 21.11 -2.12
CA ASP A 37 3.76 20.54 -1.76
C ASP A 37 3.82 19.01 -1.73
N TRP A 38 4.39 18.39 -2.76
CA TRP A 38 4.60 16.94 -2.78
C TRP A 38 5.41 16.45 -1.57
N ARG A 39 6.50 17.12 -1.18
CA ARG A 39 7.28 16.74 0.02
C ARG A 39 6.44 16.82 1.30
N LYS A 40 5.61 17.85 1.42
CA LYS A 40 4.75 18.09 2.58
C LYS A 40 3.66 17.02 2.68
N GLU A 41 2.98 16.68 1.58
CA GLU A 41 1.92 15.68 1.58
C GLU A 41 2.48 14.25 1.62
N ALA A 42 3.62 13.97 0.95
CA ALA A 42 4.32 12.70 1.04
C ALA A 42 4.75 12.37 2.47
N ALA A 43 5.16 13.37 3.26
CA ALA A 43 5.47 13.19 4.68
C ALA A 43 4.25 12.75 5.51
N LYS A 44 3.03 13.06 5.05
CA LYS A 44 1.76 12.68 5.70
C LYS A 44 1.13 11.42 5.11
N MET A 45 1.66 10.84 4.03
CA MET A 45 1.08 9.66 3.38
C MET A 45 0.79 8.54 4.38
N ALA A 46 1.72 8.29 5.32
CA ALA A 46 1.51 7.29 6.37
C ALA A 46 0.24 7.57 7.21
N ASP A 47 -0.03 8.84 7.54
CA ASP A 47 -1.20 9.23 8.32
C ASP A 47 -2.48 9.19 7.49
N ILE A 48 -2.39 9.61 6.22
CA ILE A 48 -3.49 9.60 5.24
C ILE A 48 -3.99 8.17 5.00
N TYR A 49 -3.09 7.20 4.83
CA TYR A 49 -3.46 5.81 4.60
C TYR A 49 -3.83 5.05 5.89
N THR A 50 -3.32 5.44 7.07
CA THR A 50 -3.63 4.73 8.34
C THR A 50 -4.93 5.18 9.02
N SER A 51 -5.44 6.35 8.68
CA SER A 51 -6.60 6.97 9.33
C SER A 51 -7.97 6.86 8.63
N PRO A 52 -8.13 6.42 7.37
CA PRO A 52 -9.44 6.43 6.71
C PRO A 52 -10.31 5.29 7.24
N TYR A 53 -11.62 5.39 7.01
CA TYR A 53 -12.56 4.29 7.28
C TYR A 53 -12.17 3.02 6.51
N PHE A 54 -11.79 3.19 5.24
CA PHE A 54 -11.16 2.17 4.39
C PHE A 54 -10.50 2.83 3.18
N THR A 55 -9.61 2.08 2.54
CA THR A 55 -8.95 2.44 1.27
C THR A 55 -9.60 1.67 0.12
N VAL A 56 -9.83 2.33 -1.02
CA VAL A 56 -10.35 1.69 -2.24
C VAL A 56 -9.18 1.34 -3.15
N ALA A 57 -8.99 0.06 -3.44
CA ALA A 57 -7.93 -0.40 -4.34
C ALA A 57 -8.51 -0.88 -5.67
N ALA A 58 -8.28 -0.12 -6.75
CA ALA A 58 -8.77 -0.40 -8.11
C ALA A 58 -7.87 -1.39 -8.88
N VAL A 59 -7.63 -2.59 -8.34
CA VAL A 59 -6.59 -3.51 -8.83
C VAL A 59 -6.80 -3.96 -10.27
N SER A 60 -8.05 -4.13 -10.71
CA SER A 60 -8.34 -4.57 -12.08
C SER A 60 -8.36 -3.42 -13.11
N ALA A 61 -8.24 -2.17 -12.67
CA ALA A 61 -8.21 -1.02 -13.57
C ALA A 61 -6.79 -0.82 -14.13
N ALA A 62 -6.60 -1.08 -15.43
CA ALA A 62 -5.30 -0.89 -16.09
C ALA A 62 -4.83 0.57 -16.12
N HIS A 63 -5.75 1.52 -16.05
CA HIS A 63 -5.49 2.95 -16.02
C HIS A 63 -6.68 3.71 -15.39
N ALA A 64 -6.49 4.97 -15.02
CA ALA A 64 -7.52 5.78 -14.37
C ALA A 64 -8.82 5.95 -15.20
N GLY A 65 -8.74 5.81 -16.53
CA GLY A 65 -9.91 5.83 -17.42
C GLY A 65 -10.73 4.53 -17.47
N ALA A 66 -10.27 3.43 -16.85
CA ALA A 66 -10.89 2.11 -17.03
C ALA A 66 -12.17 1.95 -16.20
N GLY A 67 -12.26 2.62 -15.05
CA GLY A 67 -13.38 2.47 -14.10
C GLY A 67 -13.14 1.40 -13.05
N LEU A 68 -13.90 1.46 -11.96
CA LEU A 68 -13.78 0.50 -10.85
C LEU A 68 -14.42 -0.86 -11.16
N TYR A 69 -15.52 -0.86 -11.93
CA TYR A 69 -16.34 -2.05 -12.16
C TYR A 69 -15.89 -2.76 -13.44
N GLN A 70 -14.89 -3.63 -13.32
CA GLN A 70 -14.36 -4.43 -14.44
C GLN A 70 -15.09 -5.77 -14.54
N GLU A 71 -15.60 -6.14 -15.72
CA GLU A 71 -16.29 -7.42 -15.94
C GLU A 71 -15.32 -8.59 -16.17
N ILE A 72 -15.79 -9.82 -15.88
CA ILE A 72 -15.06 -11.07 -16.05
C ILE A 72 -15.22 -11.58 -17.48
N PRO A 73 -14.14 -11.76 -18.28
CA PRO A 73 -14.16 -12.73 -19.37
C PRO A 73 -14.30 -14.13 -18.76
N LEU A 74 -15.25 -14.93 -19.25
CA LEU A 74 -15.72 -16.21 -18.71
C LEU A 74 -14.64 -17.25 -18.30
N GLU A 75 -13.37 -17.05 -18.65
CA GLU A 75 -12.28 -18.04 -18.56
C GLU A 75 -11.29 -17.85 -17.40
N MET A 76 -11.38 -16.79 -16.58
CA MET A 76 -10.41 -16.53 -15.50
C MET A 76 -11.07 -16.32 -14.14
N ARG A 77 -11.36 -17.41 -13.43
CA ARG A 77 -11.59 -17.43 -11.97
C ARG A 77 -10.34 -17.95 -11.26
N ALA A 78 -9.29 -17.15 -11.18
CA ALA A 78 -8.16 -17.45 -10.32
C ALA A 78 -8.37 -16.78 -8.95
N CYS A 79 -8.10 -17.53 -7.87
CA CYS A 79 -8.19 -17.04 -6.50
C CYS A 79 -7.21 -15.87 -6.29
N PRO A 80 -7.66 -14.65 -5.99
CA PRO A 80 -6.81 -13.45 -6.01
C PRO A 80 -5.89 -13.30 -4.79
N THR A 81 -6.11 -14.07 -3.71
CA THR A 81 -5.57 -13.75 -2.37
C THR A 81 -4.05 -13.68 -2.27
N THR A 82 -3.31 -14.49 -3.04
CA THR A 82 -1.85 -14.50 -3.00
C THR A 82 -1.20 -13.30 -3.71
N ASP A 83 -1.82 -12.76 -4.75
CA ASP A 83 -1.29 -11.59 -5.51
C ASP A 83 -1.86 -10.24 -5.02
N LEU A 84 -3.01 -10.24 -4.35
CA LEU A 84 -3.58 -9.05 -3.69
C LEU A 84 -2.74 -8.57 -2.49
N GLY A 85 -1.88 -9.44 -1.97
CA GLY A 85 -0.81 -9.18 -1.00
C GLY A 85 -0.03 -7.91 -1.28
N MET A 86 0.40 -7.81 -2.53
CA MET A 86 1.61 -7.08 -2.88
C MET A 86 1.41 -6.02 -3.95
N ALA A 87 0.23 -5.93 -4.56
CA ALA A 87 0.03 -5.09 -5.74
C ALA A 87 0.03 -3.58 -5.46
N CYS A 88 -0.24 -3.12 -4.23
CA CYS A 88 -0.37 -1.68 -3.95
C CYS A 88 0.30 -1.29 -2.62
N GLN A 89 1.25 -0.33 -2.68
CA GLN A 89 1.89 0.28 -1.50
C GLN A 89 0.86 0.81 -0.47
N GLU A 90 -0.34 1.14 -0.94
CA GLU A 90 -1.48 1.59 -0.13
C GLU A 90 -1.96 0.53 0.88
N ARG A 91 -1.82 -0.77 0.57
CA ARG A 91 -2.16 -1.85 1.50
C ARG A 91 -1.27 -1.84 2.73
N PHE A 92 -0.02 -1.46 2.57
CA PHE A 92 0.96 -1.50 3.65
C PHE A 92 0.47 -0.67 4.83
N LEU A 93 -0.08 0.52 4.61
CA LEU A 93 -0.45 1.45 5.68
C LEU A 93 -1.94 1.42 6.07
N SER A 94 -2.81 0.85 5.23
CA SER A 94 -4.26 0.91 5.44
C SER A 94 -4.78 -0.15 6.42
N LYS A 95 -5.60 0.26 7.40
CA LYS A 95 -6.23 -0.67 8.38
C LYS A 95 -7.30 -1.56 7.75
N ARG A 96 -7.94 -1.06 6.70
CA ARG A 96 -9.09 -1.64 6.01
C ARG A 96 -8.96 -1.30 4.53
N VAL A 97 -9.07 -2.30 3.66
CA VAL A 97 -8.96 -2.11 2.21
C VAL A 97 -10.10 -2.86 1.53
N LEU A 98 -10.78 -2.17 0.62
CA LEU A 98 -11.77 -2.75 -0.28
C LEU A 98 -11.16 -2.83 -1.67
N PHE A 99 -10.89 -4.04 -2.12
CA PHE A 99 -10.34 -4.34 -3.43
C PHE A 99 -11.46 -4.48 -4.45
N PHE A 100 -11.36 -3.67 -5.51
CA PHE A 100 -12.15 -3.81 -6.73
C PHE A 100 -11.38 -4.70 -7.69
N LEU A 101 -11.78 -5.97 -7.70
CA LEU A 101 -11.28 -6.96 -8.63
C LEU A 101 -12.22 -7.08 -9.82
N ARG A 102 -11.83 -7.92 -10.76
CA ARG A 102 -12.61 -8.20 -11.95
C ARG A 102 -13.83 -9.04 -11.54
N GLY A 103 -14.98 -8.38 -11.47
CA GLY A 103 -16.29 -8.95 -11.11
C GLY A 103 -16.42 -9.46 -9.67
N GLU A 104 -15.58 -8.99 -8.76
CA GLU A 104 -15.69 -9.34 -7.34
C GLU A 104 -15.12 -8.21 -6.46
N LEU A 105 -15.75 -7.99 -5.31
CA LEU A 105 -15.22 -7.18 -4.24
C LEU A 105 -14.61 -8.05 -3.15
N VAL A 106 -13.40 -7.69 -2.71
CA VAL A 106 -12.74 -8.33 -1.56
C VAL A 106 -12.48 -7.29 -0.48
N TRP A 107 -13.00 -7.53 0.72
CA TRP A 107 -12.74 -6.73 1.90
C TRP A 107 -11.64 -7.37 2.73
N ILE A 108 -10.66 -6.57 3.13
CA ILE A 108 -9.61 -6.98 4.06
C ILE A 108 -9.57 -6.00 5.22
N CYS A 109 -9.54 -6.55 6.44
CA CYS A 109 -9.30 -5.84 7.69
C CYS A 109 -8.28 -6.59 8.55
N GLN A 110 -7.88 -6.00 9.67
CA GLN A 110 -6.94 -6.60 10.63
C GLN A 110 -7.38 -7.96 11.20
N SER A 111 -8.67 -8.28 11.17
CA SER A 111 -9.21 -9.50 11.76
C SER A 111 -9.92 -10.40 10.75
N CYS A 112 -10.05 -9.96 9.49
CA CYS A 112 -11.02 -10.54 8.58
C CYS A 112 -10.62 -10.35 7.12
N ILE A 113 -10.92 -11.36 6.31
CA ILE A 113 -10.97 -11.27 4.86
C ILE A 113 -12.34 -11.80 4.45
N ASP A 114 -13.03 -11.07 3.57
CA ASP A 114 -14.36 -11.45 3.07
C ASP A 114 -14.50 -11.05 1.60
N ASN A 115 -15.44 -11.65 0.88
CA ASN A 115 -15.73 -11.28 -0.51
C ASN A 115 -17.22 -11.26 -0.82
N GLU A 116 -17.55 -10.62 -1.95
CA GLU A 116 -18.94 -10.52 -2.44
C GLU A 116 -19.60 -11.89 -2.63
N SER A 117 -18.82 -12.89 -3.06
CA SER A 117 -19.28 -14.26 -3.26
C SER A 117 -19.51 -15.04 -1.95
N LYS A 118 -19.07 -14.50 -0.80
CA LYS A 118 -19.03 -15.15 0.51
C LYS A 118 -18.43 -16.56 0.45
N SER A 119 -17.42 -16.74 -0.40
CA SER A 119 -16.77 -18.04 -0.55
C SER A 119 -16.06 -18.38 0.75
N GLU A 120 -16.34 -19.54 1.33
CA GLU A 120 -15.73 -20.05 2.57
C GLU A 120 -14.18 -20.20 2.47
N SER A 121 -13.61 -20.08 1.26
CA SER A 121 -12.18 -20.20 0.97
C SER A 121 -11.31 -19.01 1.42
N LEU A 122 -11.90 -17.92 1.92
CA LEU A 122 -11.17 -16.77 2.48
C LEU A 122 -11.06 -16.89 4.00
N GLY A 123 -10.36 -17.92 4.47
CA GLY A 123 -10.18 -18.12 5.90
C GLY A 123 -9.60 -16.88 6.60
N CYS A 124 -10.12 -16.54 7.77
CA CYS A 124 -9.44 -15.67 8.72
C CYS A 124 -8.20 -16.42 9.23
N HIS A 125 -7.08 -16.35 8.52
CA HIS A 125 -5.87 -17.05 8.94
C HIS A 125 -5.25 -16.28 10.13
N PRO A 126 -5.08 -16.90 11.32
CA PRO A 126 -4.62 -16.19 12.53
C PRO A 126 -3.18 -15.64 12.44
N ASN A 127 -2.44 -16.01 11.40
CA ASN A 127 -1.02 -15.70 11.23
C ASN A 127 -0.73 -14.89 9.95
N TYR A 128 -1.75 -14.50 9.19
CA TYR A 128 -1.51 -13.59 8.07
C TYR A 128 -1.47 -12.18 8.65
N ARG A 129 -0.26 -11.63 8.80
CA ARG A 129 -0.06 -10.23 9.17
C ARG A 129 -0.60 -9.37 8.03
N THR A 130 -1.89 -9.09 8.06
CA THR A 130 -2.68 -8.54 6.95
C THR A 130 -2.32 -7.09 6.63
N THR A 131 -1.86 -6.34 7.64
CA THR A 131 -1.55 -4.91 7.57
C THR A 131 -0.28 -4.57 8.35
N MET A 132 0.46 -3.52 7.99
CA MET A 132 1.67 -3.08 8.70
C MET A 132 1.45 -2.79 10.18
N ASN A 133 0.23 -2.45 10.60
CA ASN A 133 -0.07 -2.26 12.01
C ASN A 133 0.24 -3.52 12.82
N ASP A 134 0.01 -4.71 12.27
CA ASP A 134 0.32 -5.97 12.96
C ASP A 134 1.83 -6.10 13.25
N TRP A 135 2.66 -5.51 12.38
CA TRP A 135 4.11 -5.48 12.50
C TRP A 135 4.63 -4.36 13.41
N ILE A 136 3.97 -3.19 13.37
CA ILE A 136 4.34 -2.01 14.17
C ILE A 136 4.02 -2.23 15.66
N TYR A 137 2.95 -2.94 15.98
CA TYR A 137 2.56 -3.21 17.36
C TYR A 137 3.14 -4.52 17.92
N ASP A 138 3.90 -5.27 17.13
CA ASP A 138 4.61 -6.47 17.59
C ASP A 138 5.85 -6.06 18.40
N THR A 139 5.98 -6.60 19.61
CA THR A 139 7.15 -6.42 20.51
C THR A 139 8.50 -6.82 19.89
N SER A 140 8.48 -7.51 18.75
CA SER A 140 9.66 -7.94 17.99
C SER A 140 9.96 -7.07 16.76
N ILE A 141 9.38 -5.87 16.64
CA ILE A 141 9.56 -4.92 15.51
C ILE A 141 11.01 -4.71 15.06
N GLN A 142 11.97 -4.85 15.98
CA GLN A 142 13.41 -4.81 15.69
C GLN A 142 13.87 -5.85 14.65
N PHE A 143 13.19 -7.01 14.58
CA PHE A 143 13.49 -8.11 13.67
C PHE A 143 12.77 -7.99 12.32
N HIS A 144 11.71 -7.18 12.25
CA HIS A 144 10.86 -7.11 11.06
C HIS A 144 11.23 -6.01 10.08
N TRP A 145 12.18 -5.13 10.41
CA TRP A 145 12.53 -4.01 9.52
C TRP A 145 12.93 -4.49 8.11
N GLN A 146 13.68 -5.58 8.01
CA GLN A 146 14.10 -6.16 6.73
C GLN A 146 12.93 -6.76 5.94
N GLU A 147 11.99 -7.40 6.62
CA GLU A 147 10.77 -7.95 6.01
C GLU A 147 9.90 -6.80 5.47
N ILE A 148 9.70 -5.74 6.27
CA ILE A 148 8.98 -4.53 5.84
C ILE A 148 9.64 -3.90 4.61
N VAL A 149 10.96 -3.69 4.64
CA VAL A 149 11.69 -3.10 3.49
C VAL A 149 11.59 -4.00 2.27
N THR A 150 11.71 -5.32 2.44
CA THR A 150 11.62 -6.30 1.35
C THR A 150 10.24 -6.27 0.71
N GLU A 151 9.18 -6.46 1.48
CA GLU A 151 7.81 -6.45 0.98
C GLU A 151 7.42 -5.08 0.37
N TYR A 152 7.78 -3.97 1.03
CA TYR A 152 7.45 -2.62 0.55
C TYR A 152 8.18 -2.28 -0.77
N THR A 153 9.38 -2.80 -0.95
CA THR A 153 10.17 -2.56 -2.17
C THR A 153 9.86 -3.52 -3.30
N GLN A 154 9.21 -4.66 -3.02
CA GLN A 154 8.98 -5.77 -3.95
C GLN A 154 7.96 -5.59 -5.10
N PRO A 155 7.21 -4.49 -5.28
CA PRO A 155 6.42 -4.30 -6.51
C PRO A 155 7.06 -3.37 -7.56
N SER A 156 6.80 -3.68 -8.84
CA SER A 156 7.22 -2.97 -10.06
C SER A 156 6.29 -1.82 -10.48
N LEU A 157 5.14 -1.67 -9.81
CA LEU A 157 4.08 -0.72 -10.17
C LEU A 157 4.29 0.71 -9.64
N SER A 158 5.15 0.90 -8.64
CA SER A 158 5.36 2.21 -8.02
C SER A 158 6.54 2.96 -8.62
N PHE A 159 6.36 4.26 -8.88
CA PHE A 159 7.45 5.15 -9.26
C PHE A 159 8.55 5.05 -8.19
N GLY A 160 9.76 4.66 -8.59
CA GLY A 160 10.88 4.46 -7.65
C GLY A 160 11.24 5.70 -6.83
N LYS A 161 10.76 6.89 -7.23
CA LYS A 161 10.91 8.16 -6.52
C LYS A 161 10.10 8.22 -5.21
N ASP A 162 9.01 7.47 -5.12
CA ASP A 162 8.09 7.53 -3.98
C ASP A 162 8.46 6.53 -2.88
N LYS A 163 9.31 5.54 -3.21
CA LYS A 163 9.71 4.47 -2.28
C LYS A 163 10.43 4.99 -1.03
N LEU A 164 11.42 5.88 -1.20
CA LEU A 164 12.23 6.40 -0.08
C LEU A 164 11.46 7.32 0.86
N PRO A 165 10.69 8.33 0.39
CA PRO A 165 9.82 9.12 1.26
C PRO A 165 8.84 8.28 2.06
N ALA A 166 8.24 7.26 1.45
CA ALA A 166 7.27 6.42 2.13
C ALA A 166 7.91 5.51 3.19
N ILE A 167 9.06 4.87 2.88
CA ILE A 167 9.86 4.14 3.89
C ILE A 167 10.28 5.05 5.04
N ARG A 168 10.63 6.31 4.76
CA ARG A 168 10.94 7.30 5.79
C ARG A 168 9.72 7.60 6.68
N GLY A 169 8.53 7.73 6.09
CA GLY A 169 7.28 7.92 6.83
C GLY A 169 6.97 6.74 7.76
N ILE A 170 7.18 5.51 7.27
CA ILE A 170 7.09 4.29 8.08
C ILE A 170 8.09 4.34 9.25
N ALA A 171 9.36 4.63 8.96
CA ALA A 171 10.40 4.68 9.97
C ALA A 171 10.12 5.72 11.06
N ALA A 172 9.55 6.88 10.70
CA ALA A 172 9.16 7.90 11.66
C ALA A 172 8.11 7.39 12.67
N ARG A 173 7.19 6.51 12.24
CA ARG A 173 6.21 5.88 13.14
C ARG A 173 6.82 4.82 14.03
N ILE A 174 7.73 4.01 13.48
CA ILE A 174 8.49 3.00 14.24
C ILE A 174 9.39 3.66 15.29
N TYR A 175 9.97 4.83 14.98
CA TYR A 175 10.86 5.56 15.88
C TYR A 175 10.18 5.86 17.23
N GLY A 176 8.89 6.17 17.22
CA GLY A 176 8.10 6.41 18.43
C GLY A 176 7.99 5.21 19.38
N TYR A 177 8.25 3.99 18.89
CA TYR A 177 8.24 2.75 19.70
C TYR A 177 9.64 2.19 19.94
N ARG A 178 10.53 2.31 18.96
CA ARG A 178 11.89 1.74 19.01
C ARG A 178 12.87 2.64 19.76
N GLU A 179 12.63 3.95 19.83
CA GLU A 179 13.48 4.97 20.47
C GLU A 179 14.98 4.87 20.12
N ARG A 180 15.33 4.26 18.97
CA ARG A 180 16.71 4.09 18.50
C ARG A 180 17.00 5.02 17.33
N PRO A 181 18.25 5.51 17.18
CA PRO A 181 18.61 6.38 16.05
C PRO A 181 18.35 5.69 14.71
N TYR A 182 17.52 6.33 13.88
CA TYR A 182 17.30 5.97 12.48
C TYR A 182 18.30 6.72 11.59
N LEU A 183 19.07 5.98 10.80
CA LEU A 183 20.20 6.44 10.00
C LEU A 183 19.94 6.11 8.53
N ALA A 184 19.40 7.09 7.78
CA ALA A 184 19.30 7.06 6.32
C ALA A 184 18.76 5.75 5.70
N GLY A 185 17.76 5.11 6.33
CA GLY A 185 17.23 3.82 5.88
C GLY A 185 17.40 2.67 6.87
N PHE A 186 18.26 2.84 7.88
CA PHE A 186 18.72 1.78 8.77
C PHE A 186 18.55 2.14 10.24
N TRP A 187 18.60 1.17 11.13
CA TRP A 187 18.59 1.43 12.58
C TRP A 187 19.97 1.18 13.17
N LYS A 188 20.43 2.06 14.06
CA LYS A 188 21.81 2.00 14.60
C LYS A 188 22.13 0.67 15.30
N ASP A 189 21.14 0.06 15.94
CA ASP A 189 21.23 -1.20 16.68
C ASP A 189 21.18 -2.46 15.78
N SER A 190 20.60 -2.36 14.58
CA SER A 190 20.59 -3.45 13.58
C SER A 190 21.47 -3.17 12.36
N LEU A 191 22.29 -2.12 12.39
CA LEU A 191 23.03 -1.60 11.22
C LEU A 191 23.83 -2.68 10.47
N LEU A 192 24.51 -3.57 11.19
CA LEU A 192 25.28 -4.66 10.56
C LEU A 192 24.39 -5.63 9.79
N SER A 193 23.25 -6.00 10.37
CA SER A 193 22.28 -6.88 9.71
C SER A 193 21.63 -6.16 8.52
N ASP A 194 21.23 -4.90 8.72
CA ASP A 194 20.59 -4.07 7.70
C ASP A 194 21.48 -3.80 6.48
N LEU A 195 22.82 -3.75 6.66
CA LEU A 195 23.78 -3.62 5.57
C LEU A 195 24.11 -4.95 4.88
N SER A 196 23.72 -6.09 5.47
CA SER A 196 24.03 -7.44 4.98
C SER A 196 22.96 -7.99 4.02
N TRP A 197 22.21 -7.11 3.34
CA TRP A 197 21.21 -7.54 2.36
C TRP A 197 21.85 -8.05 1.07
N TYR A 198 21.19 -9.01 0.43
CA TYR A 198 21.58 -9.57 -0.85
C TYR A 198 20.36 -9.65 -1.76
N VAL A 199 20.59 -9.75 -3.06
CA VAL A 199 19.53 -9.98 -4.04
C VAL A 199 19.62 -11.45 -4.45
N GLU A 200 18.55 -12.23 -4.23
CA GLU A 200 18.52 -13.66 -4.57
C GLU A 200 18.56 -13.94 -6.08
N ASN A 201 18.12 -12.98 -6.89
CA ASN A 201 18.03 -13.09 -8.35
C ASN A 201 18.83 -11.98 -9.04
N ASP A 202 19.18 -12.17 -10.32
CA ASP A 202 19.80 -11.14 -11.17
C ASP A 202 18.82 -9.97 -11.42
N GLY A 203 18.71 -9.09 -10.42
CA GLY A 203 17.90 -7.88 -10.50
C GLY A 203 18.53 -6.84 -11.42
N PHE A 204 17.69 -6.10 -12.14
CA PHE A 204 18.16 -5.00 -12.98
C PHE A 204 18.66 -3.84 -12.11
N ARG A 205 19.96 -3.54 -12.16
CA ARG A 205 20.52 -2.37 -11.47
C ARG A 205 19.95 -1.10 -12.12
N PRO A 206 19.37 -0.17 -11.35
CA PRO A 206 18.90 1.09 -11.89
C PRO A 206 20.04 1.88 -12.57
N PHE A 207 19.76 2.48 -13.73
CA PHE A 207 20.73 3.35 -14.42
C PHE A 207 21.06 4.63 -13.66
N SER A 208 20.15 5.09 -12.79
CA SER A 208 20.36 6.27 -11.94
C SER A 208 20.64 5.87 -10.50
N ASN A 209 21.56 6.60 -9.86
CA ASN A 209 21.79 6.44 -8.43
C ASN A 209 20.53 6.88 -7.66
N ARG A 210 20.04 6.00 -6.78
CA ARG A 210 18.83 6.25 -5.97
C ARG A 210 19.15 6.45 -4.50
N ALA A 211 20.40 6.31 -4.08
CA ALA A 211 20.78 6.53 -2.69
C ALA A 211 20.62 8.01 -2.31
N PRO A 212 20.16 8.33 -1.08
CA PRO A 212 20.24 9.67 -0.54
C PRO A 212 21.71 10.13 -0.53
N THR A 213 22.01 11.27 -1.16
CA THR A 213 23.31 11.96 -1.04
C THR A 213 23.37 12.81 0.22
#